data_AF-A0A4Q7VJN9-F1
#
_entry.id   AF-A0A4Q7VJN9-F1
#
_cell.length_a   1.000
_cell.length_b   1.000
_cell.length_c   1.000
_cell.angle_alpha   90.00
_cell.angle_beta   90.00
_cell.angle_gamma   90.00
#
_symmetry.space_group_name_H-M   'P 1'
#
loop_
_entity.id
_entity.type
_entity.pdbx_description
1 polymer ?
#
loop_
_entity_poly.entity_id
_entity_poly.type
_entity_poly.pdbx_seq_one_letter_code
_entity_poly.pdbx_strand_id
1 'polypeptide(L)'
;MKIKHILLSFVLVLLMKISLGQDLLKVGDNIYSYLQENPIKYNNPNNKMCHWIEGNIGLYSYTKGGQTNKPYILHTCGGKFLFGILQGVSPESHYIFDMDGDSVLDYKTDTFVLPSWVIEANSPNRSQENNLSSVMALMYESFNSNLGPSNPKMTEALLSLKSFYQDTTMTNRDLVGMLEFYIVNANRPELAIYAISKFEMVYNDRFNKNHPLINLYKGETFMNLGQDDNALIEFKKIIKADENFIPALVYICQLEENVELSEENLKKIKVKYPDHWIVKNL
;
A
#
# COMPACT_ATOMS: atom_id res chain seq x y z
N MET A 1 -48.03 -39.16 -1.71
CA MET A 1 -47.19 -38.38 -0.79
C MET A 1 -45.74 -38.89 -0.85
N LYS A 2 -44.94 -38.34 -1.78
CA LYS A 2 -43.54 -38.70 -2.05
C LYS A 2 -42.62 -37.69 -1.34
N ILE A 3 -42.30 -37.91 -0.06
CA ILE A 3 -41.48 -36.96 0.73
C ILE A 3 -40.12 -37.58 1.15
N LYS A 4 -39.81 -38.83 0.76
CA LYS A 4 -38.58 -39.51 1.23
C LYS A 4 -37.34 -39.34 0.35
N HIS A 5 -37.42 -38.78 -0.86
CA HIS A 5 -36.23 -38.63 -1.74
C HIS A 5 -35.71 -37.21 -1.85
N ILE A 6 -36.51 -36.19 -1.50
CA ILE A 6 -36.05 -34.80 -1.51
C ILE A 6 -35.13 -34.52 -0.31
N LEU A 7 -35.42 -35.10 0.87
CA LEU A 7 -34.61 -34.89 2.07
C LEU A 7 -33.18 -35.46 1.95
N LEU A 8 -33.03 -36.61 1.28
CA LEU A 8 -31.72 -37.27 1.13
C LEU A 8 -30.80 -36.48 0.18
N SER A 9 -31.36 -35.96 -0.91
CA SER A 9 -30.64 -35.08 -1.84
C SER A 9 -30.28 -33.74 -1.20
N PHE A 10 -31.16 -33.19 -0.35
CA PHE A 10 -30.86 -31.96 0.40
C PHE A 10 -29.75 -32.16 1.44
N VAL A 11 -29.72 -33.31 2.13
CA VAL A 11 -28.66 -33.66 3.09
C VAL A 11 -27.33 -33.93 2.38
N LEU A 12 -27.33 -34.55 1.19
CA LEU A 12 -26.12 -34.75 0.38
C LEU A 12 -25.58 -33.44 -0.22
N VAL A 13 -26.44 -32.50 -0.61
CA VAL A 13 -26.02 -31.16 -1.07
C VAL A 13 -25.56 -30.28 0.11
N LEU A 14 -26.12 -30.45 1.32
CA LEU A 14 -25.60 -29.80 2.53
C LEU A 14 -24.25 -30.38 2.97
N LEU A 15 -24.05 -31.70 2.85
CA LEU A 15 -22.80 -32.37 3.20
C LEU A 15 -21.67 -32.12 2.18
N MET A 16 -22.01 -31.88 0.90
CA MET A 16 -21.01 -31.52 -0.11
C MET A 16 -20.53 -30.05 -0.02
N LYS A 17 -21.12 -29.21 0.85
CA LYS A 17 -20.66 -27.83 1.09
C LYS A 17 -19.64 -27.68 2.22
N ILE A 18 -19.21 -28.75 2.88
CA ILE A 18 -18.30 -28.66 4.03
C ILE A 18 -17.04 -29.51 3.76
N SER A 19 -16.32 -29.13 2.71
CA SER A 19 -14.90 -29.44 2.55
C SER A 19 -14.20 -28.36 1.69
N LEU A 20 -14.72 -27.13 1.70
CA LEU A 20 -13.87 -25.98 1.41
C LEU A 20 -12.90 -25.91 2.58
N GLY A 21 -11.62 -26.24 2.33
CA GLY A 21 -10.60 -26.25 3.36
C GLY A 21 -10.65 -24.91 4.09
N GLN A 22 -11.01 -24.94 5.38
CA GLN A 22 -11.01 -23.73 6.17
C GLN A 22 -9.59 -23.17 6.20
N ASP A 23 -9.50 -21.86 6.01
CA ASP A 23 -8.29 -21.08 6.26
C ASP A 23 -7.74 -21.46 7.64
N LEU A 24 -6.52 -21.99 7.67
CA LEU A 24 -5.91 -22.46 8.91
C LEU A 24 -5.54 -21.30 9.84
N LEU A 25 -5.13 -20.19 9.22
CA LEU A 25 -4.83 -18.92 9.86
C LEU A 25 -5.67 -17.83 9.20
N LYS A 26 -6.05 -16.82 9.98
CA LYS A 26 -6.84 -15.67 9.53
C LYS A 26 -6.28 -14.37 10.10
N VAL A 27 -6.82 -13.25 9.63
CA VAL A 27 -6.56 -11.93 10.25
C VAL A 27 -6.87 -11.99 11.75
N GLY A 28 -5.96 -11.46 12.55
CA GLY A 28 -5.95 -11.48 14.01
C GLY A 28 -5.19 -12.65 14.63
N ASP A 29 -4.83 -13.69 13.87
CA ASP A 29 -4.03 -14.80 14.41
C ASP A 29 -2.54 -14.42 14.51
N ASN A 30 -1.86 -14.98 15.51
CA ASN A 30 -0.43 -14.77 15.71
C ASN A 30 0.40 -15.88 15.04
N ILE A 31 1.13 -15.56 13.97
CA ILE A 31 1.90 -16.53 13.18
C ILE A 31 3.09 -17.11 13.93
N TYR A 32 3.71 -16.34 14.83
CA TYR A 32 4.82 -16.83 15.64
C TYR A 32 4.36 -17.91 16.62
N SER A 33 3.24 -17.68 17.30
CA SER A 33 2.64 -18.65 18.23
C SER A 33 2.29 -19.95 17.51
N TYR A 34 1.70 -19.83 16.32
CA TYR A 34 1.41 -20.99 15.48
C TYR A 34 2.67 -21.78 15.09
N LEU A 35 3.78 -21.10 14.80
CA LEU A 35 5.08 -21.71 14.46
C LEU A 35 5.75 -22.42 15.63
N GLN A 36 5.55 -21.96 16.86
CA GLN A 36 6.06 -22.65 18.06
C GLN A 36 5.41 -24.03 18.22
N GLU A 37 4.11 -24.12 17.95
CA GLU A 37 3.36 -25.37 18.01
C GLU A 37 3.56 -26.25 16.77
N ASN A 38 3.84 -25.61 15.63
CA ASN A 38 4.00 -26.25 14.34
C ASN A 38 5.33 -25.81 13.74
N PRO A 39 6.47 -26.46 14.05
CA PRO A 39 7.76 -26.05 13.51
C PRO A 39 7.88 -26.37 12.02
N ILE A 40 8.54 -25.47 11.28
CA ILE A 40 8.83 -25.59 9.85
C ILE A 40 9.63 -26.87 9.58
N LYS A 41 9.25 -27.63 8.54
CA LYS A 41 9.92 -28.90 8.16
C LYS A 41 10.57 -28.87 6.79
N TYR A 42 10.07 -28.03 5.89
CA TYR A 42 10.52 -27.96 4.51
C TYR A 42 10.70 -26.50 4.08
N ASN A 43 11.70 -26.29 3.24
CA ASN A 43 12.00 -25.01 2.63
C ASN A 43 11.89 -25.16 1.10
N ASN A 44 11.05 -24.34 0.48
CA ASN A 44 11.06 -24.17 -0.97
C ASN A 44 11.89 -22.92 -1.30
N PRO A 45 12.94 -23.06 -2.13
CA PRO A 45 13.94 -22.03 -2.32
C PRO A 45 13.37 -20.73 -2.94
N ASN A 46 14.13 -19.68 -2.70
CA ASN A 46 13.82 -18.26 -2.88
C ASN A 46 13.10 -17.91 -4.18
N ASN A 47 11.98 -17.21 -4.06
CA ASN A 47 11.26 -16.59 -5.17
C ASN A 47 11.43 -15.08 -5.08
N LYS A 48 11.90 -14.44 -6.16
CA LYS A 48 11.96 -12.97 -6.23
C LYS A 48 10.56 -12.44 -6.55
N MET A 49 9.89 -11.88 -5.55
CA MET A 49 8.52 -11.37 -5.65
C MET A 49 8.45 -9.88 -5.99
N CYS A 50 9.47 -9.10 -5.65
CA CYS A 50 9.54 -7.67 -6.01
C CYS A 50 10.98 -7.19 -6.22
N HIS A 51 11.15 -5.90 -6.51
CA HIS A 51 12.44 -5.32 -6.85
C HIS A 51 13.36 -5.10 -5.64
N TRP A 52 12.82 -4.93 -4.43
CA TRP A 52 13.59 -4.87 -3.18
C TRP A 52 14.43 -6.12 -2.96
N ILE A 53 15.62 -5.97 -2.35
CA ILE A 53 16.46 -7.13 -1.95
C ILE A 53 15.74 -8.04 -0.95
N GLU A 54 14.89 -7.46 -0.09
CA GLU A 54 13.98 -8.15 0.82
C GLU A 54 12.84 -8.87 0.09
N GLY A 55 12.61 -8.54 -1.18
CA GLY A 55 11.65 -9.22 -2.06
C GLY A 55 12.06 -10.62 -2.50
N ASN A 56 13.25 -11.09 -2.11
CA ASN A 56 13.62 -12.48 -2.23
C ASN A 56 12.98 -13.27 -1.09
N ILE A 57 11.91 -14.02 -1.35
CA ILE A 57 11.08 -14.65 -0.34
C ILE A 57 11.31 -16.16 -0.30
N GLY A 58 11.62 -16.70 0.88
CA GLY A 58 11.59 -18.12 1.14
C GLY A 58 10.17 -18.57 1.49
N LEU A 59 9.71 -19.66 0.88
CA LEU A 59 8.40 -20.25 1.16
C LEU A 59 8.60 -21.52 2.00
N TYR A 60 8.17 -21.48 3.25
CA TYR A 60 8.39 -22.56 4.20
C TYR A 60 7.11 -23.34 4.45
N SER A 61 7.20 -24.67 4.57
CA SER A 61 6.03 -25.52 4.74
C SER A 61 6.24 -26.65 5.76
N TYR A 62 5.12 -27.23 6.18
CA TYR A 62 5.06 -28.30 7.18
C TYR A 62 5.04 -29.72 6.57
N THR A 63 4.78 -29.83 5.26
CA THR A 63 4.60 -31.11 4.56
C THR A 63 5.42 -31.14 3.27
N LYS A 64 6.07 -32.26 3.00
CA LYS A 64 6.79 -32.50 1.75
C LYS A 64 5.79 -32.51 0.60
N GLY A 65 6.07 -31.74 -0.46
CA GLY A 65 5.25 -31.77 -1.68
C GLY A 65 3.94 -30.96 -1.61
N GLY A 66 3.80 -30.02 -0.68
CA GLY A 66 2.72 -29.02 -0.70
C GLY A 66 1.31 -29.63 -0.65
N GLN A 67 0.97 -30.31 0.46
CA GLN A 67 -0.43 -30.68 0.67
C GLN A 67 -1.30 -29.42 0.60
N THR A 68 -2.36 -29.49 -0.19
CA THR A 68 -3.16 -28.38 -0.72
C THR A 68 -3.82 -27.49 0.32
N ASN A 69 -3.90 -27.92 1.58
CA ASN A 69 -4.67 -27.23 2.62
C ASN A 69 -3.81 -26.61 3.74
N LYS A 70 -2.47 -26.55 3.58
CA LYS A 70 -1.59 -25.97 4.60
C LYS A 70 -0.93 -24.67 4.13
N PRO A 71 -0.82 -23.64 4.98
CA PRO A 71 -0.19 -22.39 4.62
C PRO A 71 1.31 -22.58 4.35
N TYR A 72 1.81 -21.88 3.35
CA TYR A 72 3.21 -21.52 3.24
C TYR A 72 3.48 -20.32 4.15
N ILE A 73 4.56 -20.41 4.92
CA ILE A 73 5.04 -19.31 5.75
C ILE A 73 6.02 -18.49 4.94
N LEU A 74 5.83 -17.17 4.95
CA LEU A 74 6.64 -16.23 4.17
C LEU A 74 7.73 -15.67 5.06
N HIS A 75 8.99 -15.88 4.66
CA HIS A 75 10.10 -15.12 5.22
C HIS A 75 10.92 -14.44 4.14
N THR A 76 11.58 -13.35 4.50
CA THR A 76 12.67 -12.82 3.68
C THR A 76 13.79 -13.86 3.56
N CYS A 77 14.56 -13.78 2.47
CA CYS A 77 15.66 -14.69 2.17
C CYS A 77 16.59 -14.85 3.39
N GLY A 78 16.91 -16.10 3.73
CA GLY A 78 17.68 -16.43 4.93
C GLY A 78 16.87 -16.52 6.22
N GLY A 79 15.53 -16.38 6.16
CA GLY A 79 14.64 -16.55 7.31
C GLY A 79 14.66 -15.37 8.29
N LYS A 80 15.16 -14.21 7.86
CA LYS A 80 15.44 -13.07 8.75
C LYS A 80 14.15 -12.45 9.32
N PHE A 81 13.13 -12.28 8.48
CA PHE A 81 11.87 -11.67 8.88
C PHE A 81 10.71 -12.57 8.48
N LEU A 82 9.89 -12.95 9.45
CA LEU A 82 8.59 -13.58 9.29
C LEU A 82 7.55 -12.47 9.09
N PHE A 83 6.81 -12.46 7.98
CA PHE A 83 5.92 -11.32 7.68
C PHE A 83 4.57 -11.71 7.06
N GLY A 84 4.26 -13.00 6.99
CA GLY A 84 2.94 -13.43 6.53
C GLY A 84 2.88 -14.88 6.12
N ILE A 85 1.77 -15.21 5.48
CA ILE A 85 1.44 -16.54 5.00
C ILE A 85 0.81 -16.48 3.61
N LEU A 86 0.96 -17.56 2.85
CA LEU A 86 0.23 -17.83 1.61
C LEU A 86 -0.53 -19.14 1.81
N GLN A 87 -1.85 -19.12 1.65
CA GLN A 87 -2.67 -20.31 1.87
C GLN A 87 -3.80 -20.42 0.85
N GLY A 88 -4.48 -21.57 0.84
CA GLY A 88 -5.46 -21.92 -0.17
C GLY A 88 -4.85 -22.63 -1.37
N VAL A 89 -5.70 -22.97 -2.34
CA VAL A 89 -5.33 -23.70 -3.56
C VAL A 89 -5.57 -22.79 -4.74
N SER A 90 -4.60 -22.70 -5.65
CA SER A 90 -4.78 -21.97 -6.91
C SER A 90 -6.07 -22.44 -7.63
N PRO A 91 -6.92 -21.52 -8.12
CA PRO A 91 -6.71 -20.07 -8.22
C PRO A 91 -7.13 -19.25 -6.98
N GLU A 92 -7.67 -19.88 -5.95
CA GLU A 92 -8.22 -19.26 -4.75
C GLU A 92 -7.18 -19.03 -3.64
N SER A 93 -5.88 -19.13 -3.96
CA SER A 93 -4.82 -18.87 -2.98
C SER A 93 -4.71 -17.38 -2.66
N HIS A 94 -4.51 -17.05 -1.40
CA HIS A 94 -4.35 -15.67 -0.93
C HIS A 94 -3.23 -15.54 0.09
N TYR A 95 -2.74 -14.32 0.20
CA TYR A 95 -1.80 -13.89 1.21
C TYR A 95 -2.53 -13.33 2.42
N ILE A 96 -1.93 -13.51 3.59
CA ILE A 96 -2.27 -12.72 4.78
C ILE A 96 -0.95 -12.21 5.36
N PHE A 97 -0.83 -10.89 5.51
CA PHE A 97 0.39 -10.20 5.91
C PHE A 97 0.30 -9.63 7.31
N ASP A 98 1.43 -9.69 8.02
CA ASP A 98 1.72 -8.88 9.20
C ASP A 98 2.22 -7.52 8.71
N MET A 99 1.44 -6.47 8.93
CA MET A 99 1.68 -5.12 8.40
C MET A 99 2.47 -4.24 9.37
N ASP A 100 2.60 -4.65 10.63
CA ASP A 100 3.24 -3.86 11.70
C ASP A 100 4.49 -4.51 12.32
N GLY A 101 4.77 -5.77 12.01
CA GLY A 101 5.94 -6.52 12.47
C GLY A 101 5.76 -7.14 13.86
N ASP A 102 4.53 -7.30 14.34
CA ASP A 102 4.21 -7.83 15.67
C ASP A 102 3.81 -9.32 15.65
N SER A 103 3.95 -9.96 14.49
CA SER A 103 3.53 -11.34 14.20
C SER A 103 2.01 -11.57 14.26
N VAL A 104 1.19 -10.53 14.30
CA VAL A 104 -0.26 -10.63 14.11
C VAL A 104 -0.57 -10.42 12.63
N LEU A 105 -1.50 -11.20 12.09
CA LEU A 105 -1.93 -11.07 10.71
C LEU A 105 -2.96 -9.95 10.57
N ASP A 106 -2.71 -8.95 9.71
CA ASP A 106 -3.58 -7.76 9.60
C ASP A 106 -4.35 -7.70 8.28
N TYR A 107 -3.70 -8.09 7.18
CA TYR A 107 -4.21 -7.77 5.84
C TYR A 107 -4.25 -8.98 4.90
N LYS A 108 -5.45 -9.31 4.40
CA LYS A 108 -5.71 -10.41 3.45
C LYS A 108 -5.83 -9.87 2.03
N THR A 109 -5.14 -10.49 1.07
CA THR A 109 -5.12 -10.07 -0.34
C THR A 109 -4.74 -11.22 -1.26
N ASP A 110 -5.18 -11.21 -2.51
CA ASP A 110 -4.79 -12.16 -3.56
C ASP A 110 -3.42 -11.82 -4.19
N THR A 111 -2.93 -10.61 -3.96
CA THR A 111 -1.71 -10.09 -4.56
C THR A 111 -0.61 -9.96 -3.52
N PHE A 112 0.63 -10.28 -3.91
CA PHE A 112 1.77 -10.10 -3.04
C PHE A 112 1.99 -8.64 -2.67
N VAL A 113 2.29 -8.40 -1.40
CA VAL A 113 2.65 -7.10 -0.83
C VAL A 113 3.87 -7.33 0.07
N LEU A 114 4.91 -6.49 -0.07
CA LEU A 114 6.03 -6.48 0.86
C LEU A 114 5.76 -5.40 1.92
N PRO A 115 5.47 -5.74 3.19
CA PRO A 115 5.23 -4.74 4.22
C PRO A 115 6.41 -3.79 4.40
N SER A 116 6.15 -2.49 4.54
CA SER A 116 7.21 -1.48 4.62
C SER A 116 8.12 -1.64 5.83
N TRP A 117 7.62 -2.22 6.93
CA TRP A 117 8.42 -2.50 8.13
C TRP A 117 9.57 -3.48 7.86
N VAL A 118 9.44 -4.37 6.87
CA VAL A 118 10.50 -5.31 6.48
C VAL A 118 11.69 -4.56 5.89
N ILE A 119 11.42 -3.53 5.08
CA ILE A 119 12.45 -2.64 4.51
C ILE A 119 13.03 -1.78 5.64
N GLU A 120 12.18 -1.24 6.52
CA GLU A 120 12.59 -0.44 7.66
C GLU A 120 13.56 -1.18 8.58
N ALA A 121 13.24 -2.43 8.93
CA ALA A 121 14.07 -3.28 9.79
C ALA A 121 15.43 -3.64 9.15
N ASN A 122 15.56 -3.48 7.84
CA ASN A 122 16.79 -3.69 7.09
C ASN A 122 17.43 -2.38 6.59
N SER A 123 17.06 -1.24 7.17
CA SER A 123 17.57 0.09 6.81
C SER A 123 18.26 0.74 8.03
N PRO A 124 19.56 0.46 8.25
CA PRO A 124 20.29 0.88 9.45
C PRO A 124 20.57 2.39 9.50
N ASN A 125 20.66 3.06 8.35
CA ASN A 125 21.15 4.43 8.26
C ASN A 125 19.98 5.43 8.23
N ARG A 126 19.51 5.85 9.40
CA ARG A 126 18.46 6.88 9.55
C ARG A 126 19.10 8.21 9.91
N SER A 127 18.77 9.28 9.18
CA SER A 127 19.38 10.60 9.35
C SER A 127 18.38 11.73 9.22
N GLN A 128 18.67 12.85 9.88
CA GLN A 128 17.94 14.12 9.74
C GLN A 128 18.23 14.81 8.38
N GLU A 129 19.23 14.33 7.62
CA GLU A 129 19.48 14.79 6.26
C GLU A 129 18.40 14.30 5.29
N ASN A 130 17.63 15.21 4.71
CA ASN A 130 16.51 14.88 3.84
C ASN A 130 16.94 14.61 2.39
N ASN A 131 17.60 13.48 2.17
CA ASN A 131 17.98 13.01 0.83
C ASN A 131 16.79 12.59 -0.05
N LEU A 132 15.57 12.52 0.49
CA LEU A 132 14.33 12.34 -0.30
C LEU A 132 13.79 13.66 -0.86
N SER A 133 14.24 14.82 -0.36
CA SER A 133 13.69 16.12 -0.76
C SER A 133 13.76 16.38 -2.27
N SER A 134 14.85 15.98 -2.94
CA SER A 134 15.00 16.14 -4.39
C SER A 134 13.99 15.29 -5.17
N VAL A 135 13.74 14.05 -4.73
CA VAL A 135 12.74 13.18 -5.33
C VAL A 135 11.33 13.77 -5.16
N MET A 136 11.01 14.22 -3.94
CA MET A 136 9.72 14.84 -3.65
C MET A 136 9.53 16.16 -4.43
N ALA A 137 10.59 16.93 -4.64
CA ALA A 137 10.55 18.14 -5.46
C ALA A 137 10.28 17.82 -6.94
N LEU A 138 10.91 16.79 -7.50
CA LEU A 138 10.65 16.36 -8.89
C LEU A 138 9.20 15.91 -9.08
N MET A 139 8.67 15.12 -8.14
CA MET A 139 7.25 14.73 -8.15
C MET A 139 6.34 15.95 -8.05
N TYR A 140 6.67 16.91 -7.18
CA TYR A 140 5.89 18.14 -6.98
C TYR A 140 5.82 18.97 -8.25
N GLU A 141 6.97 19.22 -8.85
CA GLU A 141 7.10 19.96 -10.10
C GLU A 141 6.36 19.26 -11.24
N SER A 142 6.34 17.93 -11.26
CA SER A 142 5.53 17.17 -12.21
C SER A 142 4.05 17.46 -12.02
N PHE A 143 3.50 17.26 -10.82
CA PHE A 143 2.08 17.47 -10.55
C PHE A 143 1.61 18.89 -10.81
N ASN A 144 2.44 19.90 -10.51
CA ASN A 144 2.10 21.31 -10.69
C ASN A 144 2.44 21.85 -12.09
N SER A 145 2.97 21.03 -12.99
CA SER A 145 3.26 21.42 -14.38
C SER A 145 2.06 21.22 -15.29
N ASN A 146 2.08 21.84 -16.47
CA ASN A 146 1.04 21.62 -17.49
C ASN A 146 0.89 20.17 -17.98
N LEU A 147 1.91 19.33 -17.78
CA LEU A 147 1.90 17.92 -18.19
C LEU A 147 1.46 16.98 -17.07
N GLY A 148 1.43 17.45 -15.83
CA GLY A 148 1.03 16.65 -14.68
C GLY A 148 1.90 15.41 -14.46
N PRO A 149 1.30 14.26 -14.09
CA PRO A 149 2.01 12.99 -13.92
C PRO A 149 2.76 12.49 -15.17
N SER A 150 2.39 12.97 -16.37
CA SER A 150 3.07 12.64 -17.62
C SER A 150 4.35 13.46 -17.85
N ASN A 151 4.69 14.38 -16.95
CA ASN A 151 5.93 15.15 -17.02
C ASN A 151 7.15 14.22 -16.87
N PRO A 152 8.22 14.36 -17.69
CA PRO A 152 9.46 13.58 -17.55
C PRO A 152 10.08 13.59 -16.15
N LYS A 153 9.84 14.64 -15.35
CA LYS A 153 10.27 14.73 -13.95
C LYS A 153 9.66 13.64 -13.05
N MET A 154 8.45 13.17 -13.34
CA MET A 154 7.87 12.03 -12.64
C MET A 154 8.70 10.77 -12.88
N THR A 155 9.06 10.52 -14.14
CA THR A 155 9.92 9.39 -14.52
C THR A 155 11.28 9.51 -13.85
N GLU A 156 11.88 10.70 -13.83
CA GLU A 156 13.16 10.97 -13.15
C GLU A 156 13.09 10.68 -11.64
N ALA A 157 12.00 11.12 -10.98
CA ALA A 157 11.77 10.85 -9.57
C ALA A 157 11.67 9.34 -9.30
N LEU A 158 10.87 8.61 -10.08
CA LEU A 158 10.70 7.17 -9.94
C LEU A 158 11.99 6.39 -10.25
N LEU A 159 12.80 6.84 -11.20
CA LEU A 159 14.11 6.25 -11.47
C LEU A 159 15.08 6.47 -10.31
N SER A 160 15.04 7.64 -9.67
CA SER A 160 15.87 7.96 -8.51
C SER A 160 15.59 7.03 -7.33
N LEU A 161 14.33 6.64 -7.13
CA LEU A 161 13.93 5.68 -6.10
C LEU A 161 14.56 4.29 -6.28
N LYS A 162 14.85 3.87 -7.53
CA LYS A 162 15.39 2.53 -7.81
C LYS A 162 16.75 2.27 -7.17
N SER A 163 17.55 3.32 -6.96
CA SER A 163 18.87 3.20 -6.31
C SER A 163 18.77 2.60 -4.90
N PHE A 164 17.68 2.87 -4.19
CA PHE A 164 17.44 2.41 -2.82
C PHE A 164 17.11 0.91 -2.71
N TYR A 165 16.70 0.26 -3.79
CA TYR A 165 16.19 -1.11 -3.73
C TYR A 165 17.26 -2.14 -3.33
N GLN A 166 18.49 -1.92 -3.78
CA GLN A 166 19.60 -2.87 -3.62
C GLN A 166 20.61 -2.43 -2.56
N ASP A 167 20.79 -1.12 -2.35
CA ASP A 167 21.77 -0.62 -1.39
C ASP A 167 21.12 -0.41 -0.01
N THR A 168 21.27 -1.42 0.84
CA THR A 168 20.79 -1.38 2.24
C THR A 168 21.46 -0.30 3.10
N THR A 169 22.57 0.28 2.64
CA THR A 169 23.31 1.32 3.38
C THR A 169 22.87 2.73 3.03
N MET A 170 21.96 2.91 2.06
CA MET A 170 21.46 4.25 1.74
C MET A 170 20.75 4.89 2.93
N THR A 171 21.09 6.14 3.19
CA THR A 171 20.46 6.97 4.21
C THR A 171 18.96 7.08 3.95
N ASN A 172 18.13 6.95 4.99
CA ASN A 172 16.66 7.06 4.94
C ASN A 172 15.96 6.14 3.92
N ARG A 173 16.58 5.00 3.62
CA ARG A 173 15.99 3.96 2.75
C ARG A 173 14.61 3.47 3.22
N ASP A 174 14.39 3.47 4.53
CA ASP A 174 13.10 3.12 5.13
C ASP A 174 11.97 4.06 4.66
N LEU A 175 12.22 5.37 4.59
CA LEU A 175 11.24 6.34 4.09
C LEU A 175 10.95 6.13 2.60
N VAL A 176 11.94 5.74 1.80
CA VAL A 176 11.72 5.36 0.39
C VAL A 176 10.85 4.10 0.30
N GLY A 177 11.12 3.10 1.14
CA GLY A 177 10.29 1.90 1.24
C GLY A 177 8.84 2.22 1.57
N MET A 178 8.60 3.13 2.52
CA MET A 178 7.25 3.58 2.88
C MET A 178 6.55 4.36 1.76
N LEU A 179 7.26 5.26 1.06
CA LEU A 179 6.71 6.01 -0.07
C LEU A 179 6.35 5.08 -1.23
N GLU A 180 7.24 4.16 -1.61
CA GLU A 180 6.94 3.20 -2.66
C GLU A 180 5.79 2.27 -2.27
N PHE A 181 5.74 1.84 -1.00
CA PHE A 181 4.65 1.03 -0.48
C PHE A 181 3.29 1.71 -0.69
N TYR A 182 3.21 3.03 -0.49
CA TYR A 182 2.03 3.81 -0.88
C TYR A 182 1.80 3.77 -2.39
N ILE A 183 2.80 4.12 -3.21
CA ILE A 183 2.67 4.22 -4.68
C ILE A 183 2.13 2.91 -5.28
N VAL A 184 2.66 1.76 -4.89
CA VAL A 184 2.25 0.46 -5.45
C VAL A 184 0.87 -0.01 -4.97
N ASN A 185 0.35 0.59 -3.89
CA ASN A 185 -0.96 0.27 -3.32
C ASN A 185 -1.96 1.43 -3.44
N ALA A 186 -1.67 2.47 -4.21
CA ALA A 186 -2.54 3.65 -4.34
C ALA A 186 -3.95 3.32 -4.85
N ASN A 187 -4.12 2.19 -5.56
CA ASN A 187 -5.41 1.67 -6.01
C ASN A 187 -6.16 0.84 -4.96
N ARG A 188 -5.63 0.72 -3.74
CA ARG A 188 -6.23 0.02 -2.59
C ARG A 188 -6.39 1.03 -1.46
N PRO A 189 -7.48 1.82 -1.44
CA PRO A 189 -7.54 3.04 -0.62
C PRO A 189 -7.31 2.81 0.88
N GLU A 190 -7.78 1.68 1.44
CA GLU A 190 -7.56 1.31 2.84
C GLU A 190 -6.07 1.07 3.16
N LEU A 191 -5.36 0.36 2.28
CA LEU A 191 -3.93 0.13 2.44
C LEU A 191 -3.11 1.38 2.14
N ALA A 192 -3.54 2.15 1.14
CA ALA A 192 -2.93 3.41 0.76
C ALA A 192 -2.99 4.43 1.90
N ILE A 193 -4.14 4.56 2.59
CA ILE A 193 -4.27 5.54 3.69
C ILE A 193 -3.39 5.18 4.87
N TYR A 194 -3.30 3.89 5.20
CA TYR A 194 -2.36 3.37 6.20
C TYR A 194 -0.91 3.71 5.80
N ALA A 195 -0.54 3.40 4.55
CA ALA A 195 0.81 3.62 4.03
C ALA A 195 1.24 5.08 4.09
N ILE A 196 0.43 5.99 3.54
CA ILE A 196 0.79 7.41 3.45
C ILE A 196 0.75 8.08 4.83
N SER A 197 -0.12 7.65 5.74
CA SER A 197 -0.17 8.18 7.11
C SER A 197 1.05 7.77 7.93
N LYS A 198 1.51 6.51 7.78
CA LYS A 198 2.75 6.05 8.38
C LYS A 198 3.96 6.80 7.82
N PHE A 199 4.00 6.99 6.49
CA PHE A 199 5.03 7.80 5.85
C PHE A 199 5.04 9.24 6.37
N GLU A 200 3.88 9.91 6.44
CA GLU A 200 3.74 11.27 6.97
C GLU A 200 4.30 11.38 8.39
N MET A 201 3.90 10.47 9.28
CA MET A 201 4.33 10.47 10.67
C MET A 201 5.86 10.38 10.77
N VAL A 202 6.48 9.40 10.10
CA VAL A 202 7.93 9.18 10.18
C VAL A 202 8.69 10.31 9.46
N TYR A 203 8.18 10.82 8.35
CA TYR A 203 8.78 11.95 7.63
C TYR A 203 8.77 13.23 8.48
N ASN A 204 7.64 13.54 9.10
CA ASN A 204 7.48 14.71 9.97
C ASN A 204 8.37 14.60 11.21
N ASP A 205 8.39 13.45 11.88
CA ASP A 205 9.27 13.21 13.03
C ASP A 205 10.75 13.38 12.66
N ARG A 206 11.14 12.88 11.47
CA ARG A 206 12.53 12.89 11.03
C ARG A 206 13.03 14.22 10.48
N PHE A 207 12.17 15.04 9.89
CA PHE A 207 12.61 16.28 9.23
C PHE A 207 11.97 17.55 9.80
N ASN A 208 11.05 17.40 10.76
CA ASN A 208 10.25 18.48 11.34
C ASN A 208 9.58 19.36 10.27
N LYS A 209 9.13 18.73 9.18
CA LYS A 209 8.52 19.38 8.01
C LYS A 209 7.52 18.45 7.37
N ASN A 210 6.41 18.99 6.91
CA ASN A 210 5.47 18.29 6.04
C ASN A 210 5.66 18.75 4.59
N HIS A 211 5.53 17.82 3.64
CA HIS A 211 5.66 18.12 2.22
C HIS A 211 4.27 18.17 1.56
N PRO A 212 3.96 19.16 0.70
CA PRO A 212 2.64 19.29 0.07
C PRO A 212 2.12 18.02 -0.61
N LEU A 213 3.01 17.25 -1.24
CA LEU A 213 2.65 15.96 -1.86
C LEU A 213 2.07 14.94 -0.89
N ILE A 214 2.51 14.92 0.37
CA ILE A 214 1.97 13.99 1.36
C ILE A 214 0.49 14.28 1.58
N ASN A 215 0.14 15.55 1.75
CA ASN A 215 -1.24 15.98 1.88
C ASN A 215 -2.03 15.77 0.58
N LEU A 216 -1.41 15.93 -0.60
CA LEU A 216 -2.07 15.65 -1.89
C LEU A 216 -2.49 14.18 -1.95
N TYR A 217 -1.55 13.28 -1.69
CA TYR A 217 -1.79 11.83 -1.69
C TYR A 217 -2.80 11.39 -0.64
N LYS A 218 -2.75 11.97 0.57
CA LYS A 218 -3.80 11.73 1.58
C LYS A 218 -5.16 12.21 1.12
N GLY A 219 -5.24 13.42 0.57
CA GLY A 219 -6.49 14.00 0.06
C GLY A 219 -7.12 13.13 -1.03
N GLU A 220 -6.34 12.74 -2.04
CA GLU A 220 -6.79 11.83 -3.11
C GLU A 220 -7.24 10.47 -2.55
N THR A 221 -6.50 9.94 -1.57
CA THR A 221 -6.86 8.66 -0.93
C THR A 221 -8.17 8.78 -0.13
N PHE A 222 -8.38 9.87 0.59
CA PHE A 222 -9.63 10.12 1.30
C PHE A 222 -10.82 10.28 0.35
N MET A 223 -10.66 10.97 -0.79
CA MET A 223 -11.69 11.00 -1.83
C MET A 223 -12.04 9.59 -2.33
N ASN A 224 -11.03 8.75 -2.57
CA ASN A 224 -11.24 7.35 -2.99
C ASN A 224 -11.93 6.49 -1.91
N LEU A 225 -11.88 6.91 -0.64
CA LEU A 225 -12.61 6.30 0.48
C LEU A 225 -14.01 6.91 0.69
N GLY A 226 -14.41 7.91 -0.12
CA GLY A 226 -15.66 8.67 0.08
C GLY A 226 -15.64 9.55 1.33
N GLN A 227 -14.45 9.96 1.80
CA GLN A 227 -14.26 10.80 2.99
C GLN A 227 -13.90 12.23 2.59
N ASP A 228 -14.83 12.89 1.91
CA ASP A 228 -14.62 14.20 1.28
C ASP A 228 -14.23 15.31 2.29
N ASP A 229 -14.81 15.30 3.51
CA ASP A 229 -14.43 16.22 4.57
C ASP A 229 -12.95 16.09 4.96
N ASN A 230 -12.47 14.85 5.09
CA ASN A 230 -11.07 14.58 5.40
C ASN A 230 -10.16 14.98 4.24
N ALA A 231 -10.59 14.73 3.00
CA ALA A 231 -9.86 15.16 1.82
C ALA A 231 -9.72 16.69 1.76
N LEU A 232 -10.81 17.42 2.02
CA LEU A 232 -10.84 18.87 2.04
C LEU A 232 -9.89 19.46 3.09
N ILE A 233 -9.79 18.83 4.27
CA ILE A 233 -8.82 19.22 5.31
C ILE A 233 -7.39 19.11 4.77
N GLU A 234 -7.05 18.02 4.10
CA GLU A 234 -5.69 17.81 3.57
C GLU A 234 -5.35 18.80 2.45
N PHE A 235 -6.27 19.05 1.51
CA PHE A 235 -6.03 20.04 0.45
C PHE A 235 -5.91 21.47 1.00
N LYS A 236 -6.68 21.84 2.03
CA LYS A 236 -6.55 23.15 2.69
C LYS A 236 -5.18 23.33 3.36
N LYS A 237 -4.57 22.26 3.89
CA LYS A 237 -3.19 22.32 4.41
C LYS A 237 -2.18 22.65 3.30
N ILE A 238 -2.39 22.12 2.09
CA ILE A 238 -1.54 22.42 0.94
C ILE A 238 -1.64 23.90 0.58
N ILE A 239 -2.85 24.42 0.41
CA ILE A 239 -3.06 25.83 0.02
C ILE A 239 -2.51 26.81 1.07
N LYS A 240 -2.55 26.44 2.35
CA LYS A 240 -1.91 27.23 3.41
C LYS A 240 -0.38 27.29 3.26
N ALA A 241 0.24 26.24 2.71
CA ALA A 241 1.68 26.17 2.50
C ALA A 241 2.13 26.72 1.13
N ASP A 242 1.35 26.47 0.09
CA ASP A 242 1.51 27.01 -1.27
C ASP A 242 0.14 27.30 -1.88
N GLU A 243 -0.22 28.58 -1.91
CA GLU A 243 -1.51 29.07 -2.42
C GLU A 243 -1.69 28.84 -3.94
N ASN A 244 -0.61 28.52 -4.66
CA ASN A 244 -0.60 28.33 -6.10
C ASN A 244 -0.47 26.86 -6.51
N PHE A 245 -0.63 25.90 -5.57
CA PHE A 245 -0.63 24.49 -5.91
C PHE A 245 -1.94 24.08 -6.63
N ILE A 246 -1.86 23.97 -7.95
CA ILE A 246 -3.03 23.92 -8.84
C ILE A 246 -3.90 22.68 -8.59
N PRO A 247 -3.35 21.46 -8.38
CA PRO A 247 -4.18 20.29 -8.08
C PRO A 247 -5.07 20.50 -6.84
N ALA A 248 -4.53 21.05 -5.75
CA ALA A 248 -5.29 21.28 -4.53
C ALA A 248 -6.41 22.31 -4.72
N LEU A 249 -6.16 23.39 -5.49
CA LEU A 249 -7.20 24.37 -5.83
C LEU A 249 -8.36 23.72 -6.56
N VAL A 250 -8.07 22.84 -7.53
CA VAL A 250 -9.09 22.11 -8.29
C VAL A 250 -9.87 21.14 -7.40
N TYR A 251 -9.19 20.33 -6.61
CA TYR A 251 -9.86 19.38 -5.71
C TYR A 251 -10.75 20.09 -4.68
N ILE A 252 -10.31 21.22 -4.13
CA ILE A 252 -11.15 22.03 -3.23
C ILE A 252 -12.45 22.47 -3.93
N CYS A 253 -12.39 22.87 -5.21
CA CYS A 253 -13.59 23.24 -5.95
C CYS A 253 -14.50 22.03 -6.21
N GLN A 254 -13.93 20.86 -6.50
CA GLN A 254 -14.70 19.63 -6.73
C GLN A 254 -15.43 19.14 -5.47
N LEU A 255 -14.87 19.43 -4.29
CA LEU A 255 -15.43 19.06 -2.99
C LEU A 255 -16.28 20.17 -2.35
N GLU A 256 -16.47 21.31 -3.03
CA GLU A 256 -17.28 22.41 -2.52
C GLU A 256 -18.78 22.11 -2.66
N GLU A 257 -19.50 22.10 -1.55
CA GLU A 257 -20.94 21.83 -1.51
C GLU A 257 -21.76 22.96 -2.13
N ASN A 258 -21.29 24.21 -2.01
CA ASN A 258 -21.94 25.34 -2.65
C ASN A 258 -21.59 25.39 -4.15
N VAL A 259 -22.53 24.93 -4.97
CA VAL A 259 -22.40 24.87 -6.44
C VAL A 259 -22.03 26.22 -7.06
N GLU A 260 -22.64 27.33 -6.63
CA GLU A 260 -22.36 28.66 -7.18
C GLU A 260 -20.92 29.09 -6.88
N LEU A 261 -20.47 28.85 -5.64
CA LEU A 261 -19.10 29.15 -5.22
C LEU A 261 -18.07 28.27 -5.94
N SER A 262 -18.38 26.98 -6.09
CA SER A 262 -17.55 26.04 -6.86
C SER A 262 -17.37 26.51 -8.30
N GLU A 263 -18.47 26.86 -8.98
CA GLU A 263 -18.44 27.33 -10.36
C GLU A 263 -17.67 28.64 -10.52
N GLU A 264 -17.84 29.60 -9.59
CA GLU A 264 -17.12 30.87 -9.62
C GLU A 264 -15.61 30.64 -9.47
N ASN A 265 -15.20 29.81 -8.52
CA ASN A 265 -13.80 29.50 -8.27
C ASN A 265 -13.17 28.70 -9.42
N LEU A 266 -13.91 27.75 -9.99
CA LEU A 266 -13.46 26.99 -11.15
C LEU A 266 -13.23 27.90 -12.36
N LYS A 267 -14.11 28.89 -12.61
CA LYS A 267 -13.90 29.90 -13.67
C LYS A 267 -12.62 30.67 -13.46
N LYS A 268 -12.34 31.12 -12.22
CA LYS A 268 -11.08 31.82 -11.89
C LYS A 268 -9.85 30.94 -12.14
N ILE A 269 -9.91 29.66 -11.76
CA ILE A 269 -8.83 28.69 -12.00
C ILE A 269 -8.61 28.47 -13.50
N LYS A 270 -9.69 28.26 -14.28
CA LYS A 270 -9.63 28.08 -15.74
C LYS A 270 -9.02 29.28 -16.46
N VAL A 271 -9.25 30.50 -15.97
CA VAL A 271 -8.63 31.73 -16.50
C VAL A 271 -7.16 31.83 -16.13
N LYS A 272 -6.79 31.49 -14.88
CA LYS A 272 -5.40 31.64 -14.38
C LYS A 272 -4.46 30.53 -14.87
N TYR A 273 -4.96 29.30 -15.00
CA TYR A 273 -4.18 28.11 -15.34
C TYR A 273 -4.79 27.32 -16.50
N PRO A 274 -5.07 27.94 -17.66
CA PRO A 274 -5.80 27.32 -18.76
C PRO A 274 -5.09 26.09 -19.34
N ASP A 275 -3.76 26.04 -19.22
CA ASP A 275 -2.95 24.98 -19.81
C ASP A 275 -2.68 23.79 -18.89
N HIS A 276 -3.07 23.87 -17.62
CA HIS A 276 -2.73 22.86 -16.64
C HIS A 276 -3.52 21.57 -16.86
N TRP A 277 -2.85 20.41 -16.80
CA TRP A 277 -3.43 19.10 -17.13
C TRP A 277 -4.76 18.83 -16.43
N ILE A 278 -4.83 19.09 -15.12
CA ILE A 278 -6.02 18.80 -14.33
C ILE A 278 -7.16 19.76 -14.66
N VAL A 279 -6.85 20.99 -15.07
CA VAL A 279 -7.83 22.01 -15.45
C VAL A 279 -8.43 21.70 -16.83
N LYS A 280 -7.62 21.18 -17.75
CA LYS A 280 -8.07 20.73 -19.09
C LYS A 280 -9.04 19.54 -19.04
N ASN A 281 -8.99 18.75 -17.97
CA ASN A 281 -9.83 17.58 -17.79
C ASN A 281 -11.19 17.88 -17.12
N LEU A 282 -11.48 19.16 -16.81
CA LEU A 282 -12.73 19.64 -16.20
C LEU A 282 -13.61 20.35 -17.22
#